data_AF-A0A9X2PY99-F1
#
_entry.id   AF-A0A9X2PY99-F1
#
_cell.length_a   1.000
_cell.length_b   1.000
_cell.length_c   1.000
_cell.angle_alpha   90.00
_cell.angle_beta   90.00
_cell.angle_gamma   90.00
#
_symmetry.space_group_name_H-M   'P 1'
#
loop_
_entity.id
_entity.type
_entity.pdbx_description
1 polymer ?
#
loop_
_entity_poly.entity_id
_entity_poly.type
_entity_poly.pdbx_seq_one_letter_code
_entity_poly.pdbx_strand_id
1 'polypeptide(L)'
;MLSPGKFARPEVKRAYQIARTIPAMLNKLYCWCKCENRGIHRSNLACFEDRMATSCAVCRGTAKIAHDMKQKGVTDPAKIQAAVDKEWGAKWARKEQQNQPE
;
A
#
# COMPACT_ATOMS: atom_id res chain seq x y z
N MET A 1 7.91 8.29 9.02
CA MET A 1 6.45 7.98 8.95
C MET A 1 5.66 9.04 9.71
N LEU A 2 4.55 9.54 9.15
CA LEU A 2 3.74 10.56 9.81
C LEU A 2 2.95 10.00 11.00
N SER A 3 2.74 10.84 12.02
CA SER A 3 1.95 10.47 13.21
C SER A 3 0.45 10.32 12.88
N PRO A 4 -0.20 9.19 13.22
CA PRO A 4 -1.62 8.98 12.94
C PRO A 4 -2.56 9.99 13.59
N GLY A 5 -2.17 10.60 14.71
CA GLY A 5 -2.97 11.61 15.41
C GLY A 5 -3.25 12.86 14.59
N LYS A 6 -2.54 13.05 13.46
CA LYS A 6 -2.73 14.19 12.54
C LYS A 6 -3.93 14.01 11.59
N PHE A 7 -4.58 12.85 11.56
CA PHE A 7 -5.64 12.55 10.58
C PHE A 7 -7.00 12.36 11.25
N ALA A 8 -7.98 13.17 10.84
CA ALA A 8 -9.36 13.07 11.31
C ALA A 8 -10.10 11.85 10.71
N ARG A 9 -9.81 11.52 9.44
CA ARG A 9 -10.42 10.40 8.71
C ARG A 9 -10.01 9.05 9.34
N PRO A 10 -10.95 8.26 9.91
CA PRO A 10 -10.62 7.04 10.65
C PRO A 10 -9.83 6.01 9.83
N GLU A 11 -10.15 5.86 8.55
CA GLU A 11 -9.49 4.95 7.62
C GLU A 11 -8.05 5.37 7.31
N VAL A 12 -7.79 6.67 7.23
CA VAL A 12 -6.43 7.21 7.05
C VAL A 12 -5.65 6.99 8.34
N LYS A 13 -6.21 7.39 9.49
CA LYS A 13 -5.61 7.19 10.81
C LYS A 13 -5.22 5.73 11.04
N ARG A 14 -6.14 4.79 10.75
CA ARG A 14 -5.88 3.34 10.87
C ARG A 14 -4.76 2.87 9.95
N ALA A 15 -4.70 3.35 8.71
CA ALA A 15 -3.64 2.96 7.78
C ALA A 15 -2.25 3.42 8.26
N TYR A 16 -2.12 4.64 8.77
CA TYR A 16 -0.85 5.11 9.35
C TYR A 16 -0.50 4.39 10.67
N GLN A 17 -1.50 3.97 11.48
CA GLN A 17 -1.25 3.13 12.65
C GLN A 17 -0.67 1.77 12.23
N ILE A 18 -1.29 1.11 11.26
CA ILE A 18 -0.80 -0.15 10.68
C ILE A 18 0.63 0.01 10.15
N ALA A 19 0.89 1.07 9.39
CA ALA A 19 2.21 1.27 8.81
C ALA A 19 3.31 1.36 9.89
N ARG A 20 2.99 1.92 11.06
CA ARG A 20 3.91 1.98 12.21
C ARG A 20 4.14 0.62 12.89
N THR A 21 3.20 -0.32 12.81
CA THR A 21 3.36 -1.64 13.44
C THR A 21 4.12 -2.64 12.58
N ILE A 22 4.12 -2.45 11.25
CA ILE A 22 4.76 -3.38 10.31
C ILE A 22 5.70 -2.70 9.28
N PRO A 23 6.52 -1.70 9.65
CA PRO A 23 7.24 -0.87 8.68
C PRO A 23 8.22 -1.68 7.82
N ALA A 24 8.93 -2.64 8.43
CA ALA A 24 9.87 -3.52 7.72
C ALA A 24 9.19 -4.40 6.66
N MET A 25 7.93 -4.78 6.87
CA MET A 25 7.16 -5.50 5.86
C MET A 25 6.76 -4.57 4.73
N LEU A 26 6.20 -3.39 5.04
CA LEU A 26 5.78 -2.44 4.01
C LEU A 26 6.95 -1.91 3.16
N ASN A 27 8.17 -1.92 3.70
CA ASN A 27 9.36 -1.53 2.92
C ASN A 27 9.72 -2.55 1.83
N LYS A 28 9.23 -3.79 1.94
CA LYS A 28 9.48 -4.87 0.98
C LYS A 28 8.37 -5.04 -0.05
N LEU A 29 7.26 -4.31 0.10
CA LEU A 29 6.08 -4.48 -0.75
C LEU A 29 6.01 -3.40 -1.81
N TYR A 30 5.84 -3.85 -3.05
CA TYR A 30 5.46 -3.01 -4.18
C TYR A 30 4.01 -2.51 -4.02
N CYS A 31 3.79 -1.26 -4.38
CA CYS A 31 2.47 -0.62 -4.34
C CYS A 31 1.95 -0.29 -5.73
N TRP A 32 0.81 -0.87 -6.11
CA TRP A 32 0.17 -0.67 -7.42
C TRP A 32 -0.31 0.75 -7.74
N CYS A 33 -0.06 1.73 -6.86
CA CYS A 33 -0.25 3.15 -7.19
C CYS A 33 0.75 3.68 -8.26
N LYS A 34 1.72 2.86 -8.67
CA LYS A 34 2.77 3.13 -9.67
C LYS A 34 3.69 4.32 -9.32
N CYS A 35 3.64 4.87 -8.10
CA CYS A 35 4.57 5.92 -7.66
C CYS A 35 6.03 5.45 -7.67
N GLU A 36 6.26 4.17 -7.39
CA GLU A 36 7.59 3.57 -7.43
C GLU A 36 8.17 3.53 -8.84
N ASN A 37 7.36 3.13 -9.84
CA ASN A 37 7.76 3.13 -11.25
C ASN A 37 8.09 4.54 -11.78
N ARG A 38 7.59 5.59 -11.12
CA ARG A 38 7.88 6.99 -11.43
C ARG A 38 9.01 7.60 -10.59
N GLY A 39 9.65 6.80 -9.73
CA GLY A 39 10.71 7.28 -8.84
C GLY A 39 10.25 8.19 -7.70
N ILE A 40 8.94 8.26 -7.40
CA ILE A 40 8.38 9.16 -6.37
C ILE A 40 8.53 8.54 -4.97
N HIS A 41 8.25 7.24 -4.83
CA HIS A 41 8.28 6.52 -3.56
C HIS A 41 8.94 5.16 -3.74
N ARG A 42 9.89 4.80 -2.87
CA ARG A 42 10.71 3.57 -3.00
C ARG A 42 10.01 2.25 -2.65
N SER A 43 8.85 2.32 -2.01
CA SER A 43 8.06 1.16 -1.54
C SER A 43 6.71 1.63 -1.00
N ASN A 44 5.83 0.69 -0.62
CA ASN A 44 4.59 1.03 0.08
C ASN A 44 4.85 1.82 1.38
N LEU A 45 5.95 1.55 2.09
CA LEU A 45 6.33 2.27 3.32
C LEU A 45 6.44 3.79 3.09
N ALA A 46 7.11 4.20 2.01
CA ALA A 46 7.40 5.60 1.74
C ALA A 46 6.14 6.45 1.55
N CYS A 47 5.04 5.84 1.10
CA CYS A 47 3.74 6.51 0.97
C CYS A 47 3.16 6.97 2.33
N PHE A 48 3.64 6.41 3.44
CA PHE A 48 3.28 6.78 4.81
C PHE A 48 4.32 7.70 5.47
N GLU A 49 5.44 7.98 4.80
CA GLU A 49 6.42 8.96 5.26
C GLU A 49 5.99 10.39 4.95
N ASP A 50 5.16 10.55 3.92
CA ASP A 50 4.46 11.79 3.57
C ASP A 50 2.94 11.60 3.58
N ARG A 51 2.20 12.47 2.87
CA ARG A 51 0.74 12.50 2.79
C ARG A 51 0.14 11.67 1.64
N MET A 52 0.91 10.93 0.85
CA MET A 52 0.39 10.14 -0.27
C MET A 52 -0.72 9.17 0.16
N ALA A 53 -0.53 8.46 1.26
CA ALA A 53 -1.52 7.52 1.77
C ALA A 53 -2.83 8.17 2.27
N THR A 54 -2.90 9.50 2.39
CA THR A 54 -4.15 10.21 2.73
C THR A 54 -5.16 10.19 1.57
N SER A 55 -4.68 10.25 0.31
CA SER A 55 -5.52 10.29 -0.88
C SER A 55 -5.50 8.97 -1.66
N CYS A 56 -4.45 8.16 -1.53
CA CYS A 56 -4.32 6.91 -2.28
C CYS A 56 -4.94 5.70 -1.56
N ALA A 57 -6.06 5.18 -2.10
CA ALA A 57 -6.69 3.97 -1.58
C ALA A 57 -5.82 2.70 -1.75
N VAL A 58 -5.01 2.64 -2.80
CA VAL A 58 -4.09 1.50 -3.05
C VAL A 58 -3.05 1.42 -1.93
N CYS A 59 -2.42 2.56 -1.57
CA CYS A 59 -1.44 2.60 -0.49
C CYS A 59 -2.01 2.06 0.83
N ARG A 60 -3.21 2.53 1.20
CA ARG A 60 -3.90 2.09 2.43
C ARG A 60 -4.33 0.62 2.36
N GLY A 61 -4.82 0.18 1.22
CA GLY A 61 -5.25 -1.19 0.98
C GLY A 61 -4.10 -2.19 1.06
N THR A 62 -2.97 -1.91 0.41
CA THR A 62 -1.74 -2.71 0.50
C THR A 62 -1.29 -2.87 1.95
N ALA A 63 -1.25 -1.77 2.73
CA ALA A 63 -0.89 -1.84 4.14
C ALA A 63 -1.86 -2.69 4.96
N LYS A 64 -3.17 -2.58 4.70
CA LYS A 64 -4.19 -3.40 5.36
C LYS A 64 -4.02 -4.89 5.06
N ILE A 65 -3.81 -5.27 3.79
CA ILE A 65 -3.58 -6.67 3.38
C ILE A 65 -2.36 -7.23 4.12
N ALA A 66 -1.24 -6.50 4.10
CA ALA A 66 -0.02 -6.91 4.77
C ALA A 66 -0.21 -7.11 6.27
N HIS A 67 -0.92 -6.19 6.92
CA HIS A 67 -1.25 -6.29 8.34
C HIS A 67 -2.12 -7.51 8.65
N ASP A 68 -3.21 -7.69 7.93
CA ASP A 68 -4.15 -8.79 8.18
C ASP A 68 -3.49 -10.16 7.97
N MET A 69 -2.58 -10.27 6.99
CA MET A 69 -1.80 -11.49 6.77
C MET A 69 -0.76 -11.71 7.87
N LYS A 70 -0.10 -10.66 8.36
CA LYS A 70 0.82 -10.77 9.50
C LYS A 70 0.10 -11.15 10.79
N GLN A 71 -1.12 -10.68 11.03
CA GLN A 71 -1.95 -11.11 12.16
C GLN A 71 -2.32 -12.60 12.08
N LYS A 72 -2.34 -13.17 10.87
CA LYS A 72 -2.52 -14.61 10.63
C LYS A 72 -1.21 -15.40 10.62
N GLY A 73 -0.10 -14.79 11.02
CA GLY A 73 1.22 -15.44 11.10
C GLY A 73 2.00 -15.52 9.79
N VAL A 74 1.52 -14.91 8.70
CA VAL A 74 2.28 -14.87 7.44
C VAL A 74 3.43 -13.87 7.57
N THR A 75 4.67 -14.36 7.48
CA THR A 75 5.90 -13.54 7.61
C THR A 75 6.67 -13.39 6.30
N ASP A 76 6.35 -14.19 5.29
CA ASP A 76 6.99 -14.16 3.98
C ASP A 76 6.47 -12.97 3.13
N PRO A 77 7.35 -12.02 2.75
CA PRO A 77 6.97 -10.89 1.92
C PRO A 77 6.41 -11.29 0.55
N ALA A 78 6.92 -12.36 -0.07
CA ALA A 78 6.47 -12.78 -1.40
C ALA A 78 5.01 -13.26 -1.38
N LYS A 79 4.62 -13.98 -0.32
CA LYS A 79 3.21 -14.40 -0.12
C LYS A 79 2.28 -13.21 0.09
N ILE A 80 2.74 -12.20 0.82
CA ILE A 80 1.96 -10.96 1.03
C ILE A 80 1.88 -10.16 -0.27
N GLN A 81 2.98 -10.07 -1.03
CA GLN A 81 3.01 -9.41 -2.33
C GLN A 81 2.05 -10.08 -3.30
N ALA A 82 2.01 -11.41 -3.37
CA ALA A 82 1.08 -12.15 -4.22
C ALA A 82 -0.40 -11.83 -3.88
N ALA A 83 -0.74 -11.64 -2.61
CA ALA A 83 -2.09 -11.22 -2.21
C ALA A 83 -2.39 -9.77 -2.63
N VAL A 84 -1.41 -8.87 -2.52
CA VAL A 84 -1.51 -7.48 -3.00
C VAL A 84 -1.68 -7.44 -4.52
N ASP A 85 -0.94 -8.26 -5.26
CA ASP A 85 -1.02 -8.36 -6.72
C ASP A 85 -2.36 -8.92 -7.17
N LYS A 86 -2.89 -9.92 -6.46
CA LYS A 86 -4.23 -10.45 -6.73
C LYS A 86 -5.32 -9.38 -6.53
N GLU A 87 -5.21 -8.56 -5.49
CA GLU A 87 -6.19 -7.51 -5.20
C GLU A 87 -6.13 -6.35 -6.22
N TRP A 88 -4.91 -5.91 -6.55
CA TRP A 88 -4.70 -4.65 -7.27
C TRP A 88 -4.22 -4.83 -8.71
N GLY A 89 -3.39 -5.82 -9.00
CA GLY A 89 -2.80 -6.05 -10.33
C GLY A 89 -3.86 -6.26 -11.42
N ALA A 90 -4.85 -7.11 -11.16
CA ALA A 90 -5.95 -7.34 -12.11
C ALA A 90 -6.82 -6.09 -12.33
N LYS A 91 -7.00 -5.24 -11.29
CA LYS A 91 -7.75 -3.99 -11.40
C LYS A 91 -7.00 -2.97 -12.27
N TRP A 92 -5.68 -2.92 -12.15
CA TRP A 92 -4.84 -2.05 -12.96
C TRP A 92 -4.69 -2.52 -14.40
N ALA A 93 -4.56 -3.83 -14.65
CA ALA A 93 -4.54 -4.38 -16.00
C ALA A 93 -5.80 -3.98 -16.80
N ARG A 94 -6.99 -4.03 -16.17
CA ARG A 94 -8.24 -3.57 -16.79
C ARG A 94 -8.28 -2.07 -17.04
N LYS A 95 -7.80 -1.26 -16.08
CA LYS A 95 -7.72 0.19 -16.26
C LYS A 95 -6.72 0.61 -17.34
N GLU A 96 -5.65 -0.14 -17.53
CA GLU A 96 -4.62 0.16 -18.53
C GLU A 96 -5.12 -0.15 -19.95
N GLN A 97 -5.85 -1.25 -20.14
CA GLN A 97 -6.54 -1.57 -21.39
C GLN A 97 -7.63 -0.55 -21.77
N GLN A 98 -8.33 0.01 -20.78
CA GLN A 98 -9.38 1.01 -21.00
C GLN A 98 -8.85 2.43 -21.31
N ASN A 99 -7.55 2.67 -21.11
CA ASN A 99 -6.93 4.00 -21.32
C ASN A 99 -5.90 4.00 -22.47
N GLN A 100 -5.89 2.96 -23.33
CA GLN A 100 -5.10 2.96 -24.55
C GLN A 100 -5.85 3.77 -25.63
N PRO A 101 -5.23 4.80 -26.23
CA PRO A 101 -5.80 5.43 -27.42
C PRO A 101 -5.80 4.42 -28.59
N GLU A 102 -6.83 4.49 -29.44
CA GLU A 102 -6.91 3.74 -30.71
C GLU A 102 -5.70 4.02 -31.61
#